data_AF-A0A0E0EEY6-F1
#
_entry.id   AF-A0A0E0EEY6-F1
#
_cell.length_a   1.000
_cell.length_b   1.000
_cell.length_c   1.000
_cell.angle_alpha   90.00
_cell.angle_beta   90.00
_cell.angle_gamma   90.00
#
_symmetry.space_group_name_H-M   'P 1'
#
loop_
_entity.id
_entity.type
_entity.pdbx_description
1 polymer ?
#
loop_
_entity_poly.entity_id
_entity_poly.type
_entity_poly.pdbx_seq_one_letter_code
_entity_poly.pdbx_strand_id
1 'polypeptide(L)'
;MRGKRGAAAAALPEQQAVHARLEKSARPDVLYATGVMRAYLRASLPLQSLRLLAGLLPRAPRLLATSFSLSVALQACGSAAAPASVGAALHARALRSGFAAADLFVRTALVEMYAKAGRVDLARDAFDEAPLRDVFLCNVMLAAYVARSEVAEARKVFDGMPTRDLVSWNTMIHGYAMRGEVGLAREIFDGTEDRDAFSWSSMISAYAKSRRSKEALELWREMRAASIIPDCITLVSVVSACSDLGALAVGAEVHRFVESNRIELDLKLGTALIDMYAKCGDIESAQRVFDRMPEKDVQTWSSMIIGLANHGLGHESLSLFSKMISEGMKPNGVTFVGVLIACTHVGLGIRFDG
;
A
#
# COMPACT_ATOMS: atom_id res chain seq x y z
N MET A 1 -9.52 -7.06 -15.73
CA MET A 1 -10.52 -6.15 -15.13
C MET A 1 -11.92 -6.72 -15.31
N ARG A 2 -12.54 -7.24 -14.25
CA ARG A 2 -13.98 -7.41 -14.02
C ARG A 2 -14.16 -8.00 -12.62
N GLY A 3 -15.02 -7.41 -11.79
CA GLY A 3 -15.57 -8.10 -10.61
C GLY A 3 -15.06 -7.74 -9.21
N LYS A 4 -14.74 -6.48 -8.89
CA LYS A 4 -14.73 -5.98 -7.48
C LYS A 4 -15.63 -4.75 -7.30
N ARG A 5 -16.83 -4.79 -7.89
CA ARG A 5 -17.93 -3.89 -7.55
C ARG A 5 -19.01 -4.70 -6.83
N GLY A 6 -19.17 -4.44 -5.53
CA GLY A 6 -20.42 -4.64 -4.82
C GLY A 6 -20.85 -6.07 -4.50
N ALA A 7 -20.08 -6.82 -3.71
CA ALA A 7 -20.73 -7.72 -2.77
C ALA A 7 -21.17 -6.86 -1.58
N ALA A 8 -22.44 -6.45 -1.57
CA ALA A 8 -23.05 -5.93 -0.35
C ALA A 8 -22.91 -7.03 0.71
N ALA A 9 -21.97 -6.86 1.65
CA ALA A 9 -21.78 -7.77 2.75
C ALA A 9 -23.04 -7.76 3.60
N ALA A 10 -23.98 -8.67 3.28
CA ALA A 10 -25.12 -8.93 4.14
C ALA A 10 -24.56 -9.39 5.48
N ALA A 11 -25.01 -8.76 6.57
CA ALA A 11 -24.69 -9.26 7.89
C ALA A 11 -25.08 -10.73 8.00
N LEU A 12 -24.30 -11.49 8.76
CA LEU A 12 -24.62 -12.88 9.07
C LEU A 12 -26.09 -12.95 9.56
N PRO A 13 -26.91 -13.90 9.08
CA PRO A 13 -28.34 -13.99 9.43
C PRO A 13 -28.59 -13.93 10.94
N GLU A 14 -27.68 -14.50 11.72
CA GLU A 14 -27.70 -14.46 13.19
C GLU A 14 -27.56 -13.04 13.75
N GLN A 15 -26.65 -12.22 13.21
CA GLN A 15 -26.47 -10.82 13.62
C GLN A 15 -27.71 -9.97 13.28
N GLN A 16 -28.35 -10.23 12.14
CA GLN A 16 -29.58 -9.54 11.74
C GLN A 16 -30.78 -9.93 12.63
N ALA A 17 -30.90 -11.21 12.99
CA ALA A 17 -31.93 -11.67 13.92
C ALA A 17 -31.76 -11.05 15.31
N VAL A 18 -30.52 -10.98 15.81
CA VAL A 18 -30.19 -10.33 17.08
C VAL A 18 -30.46 -8.83 17.04
N HIS A 19 -30.09 -8.15 15.97
CA HIS A 19 -30.41 -6.73 15.73
C HIS A 19 -31.91 -6.48 15.79
N ALA A 20 -32.70 -7.26 15.04
CA ALA A 20 -34.15 -7.12 15.02
C ALA A 20 -34.80 -7.38 16.39
N ARG A 21 -34.23 -8.29 17.20
CA ARG A 21 -34.67 -8.52 18.60
C ARG A 21 -34.36 -7.31 19.49
N LEU A 22 -33.16 -6.74 19.38
CA LEU A 22 -32.75 -5.55 20.12
C LEU A 22 -33.59 -4.32 19.76
N GLU A 23 -33.87 -4.11 18.47
CA GLU A 23 -34.73 -3.02 18.01
C GLU A 23 -36.19 -3.15 18.47
N LYS A 24 -36.67 -4.37 18.72
CA LYS A 24 -38.01 -4.61 19.26
C LYS A 24 -38.07 -4.57 20.79
N SER A 25 -36.93 -4.56 21.48
CA SER A 25 -36.89 -4.51 22.94
C SER A 25 -37.27 -3.11 23.45
N ALA A 26 -38.18 -3.06 24.43
CA ALA A 26 -38.58 -1.81 25.08
C ALA A 26 -37.51 -1.26 26.04
N ARG A 27 -36.64 -2.13 26.57
CA ARG A 27 -35.51 -1.78 27.45
C ARG A 27 -34.28 -2.58 27.03
N PRO A 28 -33.58 -2.14 25.98
CA PRO A 28 -32.39 -2.84 25.50
C PRO A 28 -31.26 -2.72 26.54
N ASP A 29 -30.63 -3.85 26.87
CA ASP A 29 -29.46 -3.88 27.74
C ASP A 29 -28.27 -3.18 27.06
N VAL A 30 -27.64 -2.24 27.78
CA VAL A 30 -26.56 -1.38 27.25
C VAL A 30 -25.32 -2.19 26.89
N LEU A 31 -24.95 -3.18 27.71
CA LEU A 31 -23.77 -4.00 27.49
C LEU A 31 -23.99 -4.93 26.30
N TYR A 32 -25.17 -5.55 26.22
CA TYR A 32 -25.56 -6.42 25.12
C TYR A 32 -25.63 -5.65 23.79
N ALA A 33 -26.27 -4.48 23.76
CA ALA A 33 -26.31 -3.61 22.59
C ALA A 33 -24.91 -3.21 22.12
N THR A 34 -24.01 -2.86 23.05
CA THR A 34 -22.62 -2.50 22.74
C THR A 34 -21.83 -3.70 22.21
N GLY A 35 -22.07 -4.90 22.73
CA GLY A 35 -21.50 -6.14 22.23
C GLY A 35 -21.88 -6.40 20.76
N VAL A 36 -23.14 -6.18 20.41
CA VAL A 36 -23.63 -6.32 19.02
C VAL A 36 -23.04 -5.25 18.10
N MET A 37 -22.96 -4.00 18.55
CA MET A 37 -22.26 -2.93 17.81
C MET A 37 -20.80 -3.31 17.52
N ARG A 38 -20.08 -3.83 18.52
CA ARG A 38 -18.70 -4.30 18.35
C ARG A 38 -18.60 -5.50 17.40
N ALA A 39 -19.57 -6.42 17.44
CA ALA A 39 -19.63 -7.55 16.52
C ALA A 39 -19.78 -7.09 15.06
N TYR A 40 -20.58 -6.05 14.81
CA TYR A 40 -20.68 -5.45 13.49
C TYR A 40 -19.36 -4.84 13.00
N LEU A 41 -18.59 -4.19 13.87
CA LEU A 41 -17.26 -3.68 13.49
C LEU A 41 -16.29 -4.80 13.13
N ARG A 42 -16.27 -5.89 13.90
CA ARG A 42 -15.45 -7.07 13.58
C ARG A 42 -15.84 -7.72 12.24
N ALA A 43 -17.13 -7.66 11.89
CA ALA A 43 -17.62 -8.11 10.59
C ALA A 43 -17.41 -7.08 9.45
N SER A 44 -16.72 -5.96 9.69
CA SER A 44 -16.54 -4.87 8.72
C SER A 44 -17.86 -4.23 8.23
N LEU A 45 -18.85 -4.13 9.14
CA LEU A 45 -20.19 -3.57 8.88
C LEU A 45 -20.48 -2.32 9.75
N PRO A 46 -19.64 -1.27 9.67
CA PRO A 46 -19.74 -0.11 10.57
C PRO A 46 -21.06 0.67 10.44
N LEU A 47 -21.65 0.72 9.23
CA LEU A 47 -22.94 1.37 9.01
C LEU A 47 -24.09 0.67 9.75
N GLN A 48 -24.04 -0.65 9.90
CA GLN A 48 -25.07 -1.39 10.64
C GLN A 48 -24.94 -1.16 12.15
N SER A 49 -23.72 -1.02 12.66
CA SER A 49 -23.46 -0.59 14.03
C SER A 49 -24.05 0.81 14.31
N LEU A 50 -23.87 1.76 13.39
CA LEU A 50 -24.42 3.11 13.53
C LEU A 50 -25.95 3.15 13.40
N ARG A 51 -26.53 2.34 12.52
CA ARG A 51 -28.00 2.20 12.40
C ARG A 51 -28.61 1.65 13.68
N LEU A 52 -28.01 0.60 14.24
CA LEU A 52 -28.44 0.04 15.53
C LEU A 52 -28.39 1.12 16.62
N LEU A 53 -27.27 1.85 16.71
CA LEU A 53 -27.14 2.96 17.67
C LEU A 53 -28.24 4.01 17.49
N ALA A 54 -28.50 4.44 16.26
CA ALA A 54 -29.53 5.43 15.96
C ALA A 54 -30.94 4.95 16.34
N GLY A 55 -31.26 3.67 16.11
CA GLY A 55 -32.53 3.07 16.48
C GLY A 55 -32.74 2.93 18.00
N LEU A 56 -31.66 2.67 18.75
CA LEU A 56 -31.72 2.48 20.21
C LEU A 56 -31.66 3.78 21.00
N LEU A 57 -30.98 4.83 20.49
CA LEU A 57 -30.71 6.06 21.25
C LEU A 57 -31.96 6.78 21.80
N PRO A 58 -33.12 6.86 21.10
CA PRO A 58 -34.33 7.48 21.64
C PRO A 58 -34.91 6.74 22.86
N ARG A 59 -34.66 5.44 22.97
CA ARG A 59 -35.25 4.56 24.02
C ARG A 59 -34.25 4.23 25.12
N ALA A 60 -32.97 4.30 24.81
CA ALA A 60 -31.86 4.04 25.72
C ALA A 60 -30.82 5.17 25.64
N PRO A 61 -31.11 6.39 26.12
CA PRO A 61 -30.19 7.52 26.05
C PRO A 61 -28.89 7.30 26.85
N ARG A 62 -28.94 6.38 27.84
CA ARG A 62 -27.78 5.93 28.63
C ARG A 62 -26.79 5.06 27.84
N LEU A 63 -27.14 4.61 26.63
CA LEU A 63 -26.25 3.81 25.80
C LEU A 63 -24.92 4.53 25.53
N LEU A 64 -24.94 5.84 25.27
CA LEU A 64 -23.72 6.65 25.08
C LEU A 64 -23.17 7.25 26.39
N ALA A 65 -23.69 6.85 27.55
CA ALA A 65 -23.20 7.31 28.85
C ALA A 65 -22.05 6.43 29.39
N THR A 66 -21.65 5.39 28.65
CA THR A 66 -20.47 4.59 28.98
C THR A 66 -19.35 4.89 27.99
N SER A 67 -18.10 4.90 28.48
CA SER A 67 -16.93 5.12 27.62
C SER A 67 -16.78 4.01 26.58
N PHE A 68 -17.12 2.77 26.93
CA PHE A 68 -17.04 1.62 26.04
C PHE A 68 -18.03 1.69 24.86
N SER A 69 -19.30 2.04 25.10
CA SER A 69 -20.28 2.21 24.02
C SER A 69 -19.96 3.40 23.13
N LEU A 70 -19.47 4.49 23.74
CA LEU A 70 -19.09 5.70 23.03
C LEU A 70 -17.87 5.48 22.14
N SER A 71 -16.85 4.76 22.61
CA SER A 71 -15.67 4.43 21.80
C SER A 71 -16.03 3.53 20.61
N VAL A 72 -16.91 2.53 20.80
CA VAL A 72 -17.42 1.69 19.70
C VAL A 72 -18.21 2.52 18.68
N ALA A 73 -19.03 3.47 19.13
CA ALA A 73 -19.76 4.38 18.25
C ALA A 73 -18.82 5.27 17.41
N LEU A 74 -17.75 5.80 18.02
CA LEU A 74 -16.73 6.60 17.36
C LEU A 74 -15.93 5.78 16.33
N GLN A 75 -15.50 4.57 16.69
CA GLN A 75 -14.83 3.64 15.77
C GLN A 75 -15.71 3.29 14.56
N ALA A 76 -17.01 3.11 14.79
CA ALA A 76 -17.99 2.89 13.73
C ALA A 76 -18.12 4.12 12.81
N CYS A 77 -18.12 5.34 13.36
CA CYS A 77 -18.12 6.57 12.59
C CYS A 77 -16.86 6.74 11.75
N GLY A 78 -15.68 6.41 12.28
CA GLY A 78 -14.43 6.51 11.53
C GLY A 78 -14.29 5.46 10.43
N SER A 79 -14.92 4.29 10.59
CA SER A 79 -14.79 3.17 9.66
C SER A 79 -15.89 3.14 8.59
N ALA A 80 -17.06 3.69 8.90
CA ALA A 80 -18.04 4.04 7.88
C ALA A 80 -17.59 5.35 7.23
N ALA A 81 -17.86 5.55 5.94
CA ALA A 81 -17.82 6.89 5.34
C ALA A 81 -19.01 7.74 5.88
N ALA A 82 -19.17 7.80 7.20
CA ALA A 82 -20.23 8.49 7.88
C ALA A 82 -19.99 10.01 7.81
N PRO A 83 -21.06 10.83 7.77
CA PRO A 83 -20.90 12.27 7.79
C PRO A 83 -20.11 12.74 9.02
N ALA A 84 -19.17 13.67 8.82
CA ALA A 84 -18.36 14.23 9.90
C ALA A 84 -19.21 14.87 11.03
N SER A 85 -20.45 15.27 10.72
CA SER A 85 -21.42 15.78 11.70
C SER A 85 -21.78 14.75 12.79
N VAL A 86 -21.84 13.46 12.45
CA VAL A 86 -22.12 12.38 13.41
C VAL A 86 -20.94 12.22 14.36
N GLY A 87 -19.71 12.20 13.83
CA GLY A 87 -18.48 12.17 14.62
C GLY A 87 -18.38 13.37 15.57
N ALA A 88 -18.67 14.58 15.07
CA ALA A 88 -18.67 15.79 15.89
C ALA A 88 -19.73 15.76 17.01
N ALA A 89 -20.93 15.22 16.75
CA ALA A 89 -21.95 15.05 17.78
C ALA A 89 -21.53 14.06 18.88
N LEU A 90 -20.85 12.97 18.51
CA LEU A 90 -20.28 12.02 19.46
C LEU A 90 -19.09 12.62 20.24
N HIS A 91 -18.25 13.43 19.61
CA HIS A 91 -17.19 14.15 20.30
C HIS A 91 -17.75 15.14 21.32
N ALA A 92 -18.74 15.95 20.95
CA ALA A 92 -19.40 16.86 21.89
C ALA A 92 -20.05 16.10 23.07
N ARG A 93 -20.52 14.87 22.85
CA ARG A 93 -20.98 13.99 23.94
C ARG A 93 -19.81 13.54 24.82
N ALA A 94 -18.70 13.10 24.24
CA ALA A 94 -17.50 12.69 24.96
C ALA A 94 -16.97 13.80 25.89
N LEU A 95 -16.97 15.05 25.41
CA LEU A 95 -16.61 16.22 26.21
C LEU A 95 -17.58 16.44 27.38
N ARG A 96 -18.90 16.46 27.12
CA ARG A 96 -19.92 16.64 28.17
C ARG A 96 -19.90 15.55 29.23
N SER A 97 -19.50 14.33 28.86
CA SER A 97 -19.38 13.19 29.78
C SER A 97 -18.02 13.11 30.47
N GLY A 98 -17.05 13.98 30.15
CA GLY A 98 -15.69 13.95 30.68
C GLY A 98 -14.79 12.83 30.14
N PHE A 99 -15.35 11.91 29.32
CA PHE A 99 -14.60 10.77 28.79
C PHE A 99 -13.54 11.16 27.77
N ALA A 100 -13.71 12.27 27.05
CA ALA A 100 -12.73 12.72 26.06
C ALA A 100 -11.32 12.89 26.67
N ALA A 101 -11.25 13.41 27.90
CA ALA A 101 -9.98 13.62 28.62
C ALA A 101 -9.61 12.44 29.53
N ALA A 102 -10.60 11.78 30.16
CA ALA A 102 -10.37 10.81 31.21
C ALA A 102 -10.24 9.35 30.72
N ASP A 103 -10.78 9.00 29.55
CA ASP A 103 -10.83 7.62 29.06
C ASP A 103 -9.97 7.41 27.81
N LEU A 104 -8.98 6.52 27.94
CA LEU A 104 -8.04 6.20 26.87
C LEU A 104 -8.74 5.68 25.60
N PHE A 105 -9.74 4.80 25.73
CA PHE A 105 -10.40 4.18 24.59
C PHE A 105 -11.25 5.18 23.81
N VAL A 106 -11.96 6.07 24.49
CA VAL A 106 -12.76 7.12 23.84
C VAL A 106 -11.85 8.09 23.10
N ARG A 107 -10.75 8.49 23.72
CA ARG A 107 -9.77 9.41 23.12
C ARG A 107 -9.09 8.81 21.89
N THR A 108 -8.63 7.57 21.96
CA THR A 108 -8.06 6.87 20.80
C THR A 108 -9.08 6.76 19.67
N ALA A 109 -10.34 6.43 20.00
CA ALA A 109 -11.41 6.37 19.01
C ALA A 109 -11.74 7.74 18.39
N LEU A 110 -11.61 8.85 19.13
CA LEU A 110 -11.79 10.20 18.61
C LEU A 110 -10.73 10.55 17.57
N VAL A 111 -9.46 10.35 17.91
CA VAL A 111 -8.33 10.65 17.01
C VAL A 111 -8.41 9.79 15.76
N GLU A 112 -8.63 8.47 15.89
CA GLU A 112 -8.81 7.58 14.75
C GLU A 112 -10.00 7.98 13.86
N MET A 113 -11.12 8.37 14.48
CA MET A 113 -12.32 8.77 13.75
C MET A 113 -12.06 10.03 12.92
N TYR A 114 -11.46 11.06 13.51
CA TYR A 114 -11.14 12.29 12.78
C TYR A 114 -10.06 12.08 11.72
N ALA A 115 -9.03 11.28 12.01
CA ALA A 115 -7.99 10.91 11.06
C ALA A 115 -8.59 10.23 9.82
N LYS A 116 -9.44 9.21 10.01
CA LYS A 116 -10.11 8.49 8.90
C LYS A 116 -11.14 9.36 8.16
N ALA A 117 -11.77 10.30 8.85
CA ALA A 117 -12.67 11.28 8.23
C ALA A 117 -11.93 12.39 7.45
N GLY A 118 -10.59 12.38 7.43
CA GLY A 118 -9.76 13.37 6.74
C GLY A 118 -9.74 14.74 7.42
N ARG A 119 -10.21 14.85 8.66
CA ARG A 119 -10.21 16.08 9.47
C ARG A 119 -9.02 16.07 10.43
N VAL A 120 -7.82 16.13 9.87
CA VAL A 120 -6.58 15.99 10.63
C VAL A 120 -6.37 17.12 11.63
N ASP A 121 -6.88 18.33 11.36
CA ASP A 121 -6.87 19.43 12.34
C ASP A 121 -7.61 19.04 13.63
N LEU A 122 -8.82 18.48 13.50
CA LEU A 122 -9.61 18.03 14.66
C LEU A 122 -9.02 16.79 15.32
N ALA A 123 -8.38 15.92 14.54
CA ALA A 123 -7.62 14.80 15.09
C ALA A 123 -6.44 15.32 15.92
N ARG A 124 -5.79 16.39 15.46
CA ARG A 124 -4.67 17.03 16.14
C ARG A 124 -5.10 17.73 17.42
N ASP A 125 -6.21 18.46 17.41
CA ASP A 125 -6.76 19.07 18.63
C ASP A 125 -7.06 18.01 19.70
N ALA A 126 -7.76 16.93 19.32
CA ALA A 126 -8.05 15.81 20.21
C ALA A 126 -6.80 15.05 20.68
N PHE A 127 -5.75 15.02 19.84
CA PHE A 127 -4.44 14.49 20.21
C PHE A 127 -3.69 15.40 21.18
N ASP A 128 -3.79 16.72 21.03
CA ASP A 128 -3.07 17.65 21.87
C ASP A 128 -3.67 17.75 23.28
N GLU A 129 -5.00 17.66 23.40
CA GLU A 129 -5.74 17.57 24.67
C GLU A 129 -5.43 16.28 25.46
N ALA A 130 -4.76 15.30 24.85
CA ALA A 130 -4.45 14.02 25.45
C ALA A 130 -3.38 14.16 26.58
N PRO A 131 -3.70 13.89 27.86
CA PRO A 131 -2.73 13.99 28.96
C PRO A 131 -1.58 12.97 28.85
N LEU A 132 -1.89 11.77 28.35
CA LEU A 132 -0.89 10.73 28.03
C LEU A 132 -0.93 10.40 26.54
N ARG A 133 0.17 10.61 25.83
CA ARG A 133 0.32 10.26 24.41
C ARG A 133 1.13 8.96 24.34
N ASP A 134 0.43 7.84 24.21
CA ASP A 134 1.09 6.55 24.04
C ASP A 134 1.56 6.39 22.58
N VAL A 135 2.40 5.38 22.36
CA VAL A 135 2.99 5.07 21.05
C VAL A 135 1.90 4.81 20.01
N PHE A 136 0.81 4.13 20.41
CA PHE A 136 -0.31 3.83 19.54
C PHE A 136 -0.99 5.10 19.01
N LEU A 137 -1.35 6.02 19.90
CA LEU A 137 -2.01 7.28 19.53
C LEU A 137 -1.12 8.14 18.63
N CYS A 138 0.19 8.17 18.90
CA CYS A 138 1.16 8.83 18.04
C CYS A 138 1.19 8.19 16.65
N ASN A 139 1.24 6.86 16.55
CA ASN A 139 1.23 6.12 15.28
C ASN A 139 -0.03 6.42 14.44
N VAL A 140 -1.20 6.56 15.07
CA VAL A 140 -2.43 6.99 14.37
C VAL A 140 -2.24 8.38 13.75
N MET A 141 -1.66 9.33 14.48
CA MET A 141 -1.38 10.67 13.95
C MET A 141 -0.32 10.67 12.86
N LEU A 142 0.76 9.91 13.02
CA LEU A 142 1.79 9.76 11.98
C LEU A 142 1.18 9.25 10.67
N ALA A 143 0.38 8.18 10.74
CA ALA A 143 -0.29 7.62 9.58
C ALA A 143 -1.26 8.62 8.92
N ALA A 144 -2.00 9.39 9.73
CA ALA A 144 -2.93 10.42 9.24
C ALA A 144 -2.21 11.53 8.46
N TYR A 145 -1.10 12.04 8.99
CA TYR A 145 -0.28 13.06 8.33
C TYR A 145 0.39 12.52 7.07
N VAL A 146 0.97 11.31 7.12
CA VAL A 146 1.62 10.67 5.97
C VAL A 146 0.63 10.44 4.83
N ALA A 147 -0.59 9.97 5.12
CA ALA A 147 -1.64 9.77 4.11
C ALA A 147 -2.03 11.06 3.36
N ARG A 148 -1.79 12.23 3.97
CA ARG A 148 -2.05 13.55 3.38
C ARG A 148 -0.82 14.23 2.82
N SER A 149 0.32 13.53 2.81
CA SER A 149 1.63 14.10 2.43
C SER A 149 2.10 15.26 3.33
N GLU A 150 1.56 15.38 4.55
CA GLU A 150 1.91 16.40 5.55
C GLU A 150 3.08 15.89 6.45
N VAL A 151 4.16 15.41 5.83
CA VAL A 151 5.23 14.67 6.53
C VAL A 151 6.01 15.55 7.52
N ALA A 152 6.02 16.87 7.32
CA ALA A 152 6.62 17.81 8.27
C ALA A 152 5.89 17.83 9.63
N GLU A 153 4.56 17.72 9.64
CA GLU A 153 3.80 17.61 10.89
C GLU A 153 3.95 16.22 11.51
N ALA A 154 4.02 15.18 10.67
CA ALA A 154 4.36 13.83 11.13
C ALA A 154 5.73 13.81 11.85
N ARG A 155 6.74 14.51 11.30
CA ARG A 155 8.06 14.64 11.92
C ARG A 155 8.00 15.26 13.30
N LYS A 156 7.22 16.33 13.50
CA LYS A 156 7.04 16.96 14.82
C LYS A 156 6.45 15.99 15.84
N VAL A 157 5.43 15.22 15.45
CA VAL A 157 4.86 14.18 16.32
C VAL A 157 5.92 13.13 16.63
N PHE A 158 6.60 12.63 15.60
CA PHE A 158 7.62 11.59 15.70
C PHE A 158 8.77 11.99 16.64
N ASP A 159 9.29 13.21 16.51
CA ASP A 159 10.39 13.72 17.34
C ASP A 159 9.96 13.88 18.82
N GLY A 160 8.69 14.21 19.05
CA GLY A 160 8.10 14.32 20.39
C GLY A 160 7.82 12.99 21.08
N MET A 161 7.98 11.84 20.41
CA MET A 161 7.73 10.53 21.01
C MET A 161 8.86 10.12 21.97
N PRO A 162 8.57 9.79 23.24
CA PRO A 162 9.59 9.32 24.18
C PRO A 162 10.07 7.90 23.85
N THR A 163 9.16 7.05 23.37
CA THR A 163 9.44 5.69 22.90
C THR A 163 8.83 5.52 21.52
N ARG A 164 9.49 4.75 20.66
CA ARG A 164 9.08 4.50 19.28
C ARG A 164 9.13 3.00 19.05
N ASP A 165 8.12 2.49 18.37
CA ASP A 165 8.11 1.10 17.90
C ASP A 165 8.41 1.05 16.40
N LEU A 166 8.54 -0.17 15.87
CA LEU A 166 8.80 -0.40 14.46
C LEU A 166 7.73 0.24 13.56
N VAL A 167 6.48 0.36 14.03
CA VAL A 167 5.39 1.01 13.28
C VAL A 167 5.64 2.51 13.17
N SER A 168 6.11 3.18 14.23
CA SER A 168 6.48 4.60 14.20
C SER A 168 7.55 4.87 13.14
N TRP A 169 8.63 4.07 13.16
CA TRP A 169 9.74 4.18 12.21
C TRP A 169 9.28 3.90 10.77
N ASN A 170 8.61 2.77 10.54
CA ASN A 170 8.14 2.35 9.21
C ASN A 170 7.16 3.36 8.60
N THR A 171 6.29 3.97 9.41
CA THR A 171 5.36 5.01 8.94
C THR A 171 6.11 6.23 8.43
N MET A 172 7.14 6.68 9.15
CA MET A 172 7.95 7.83 8.74
C MET A 172 8.83 7.54 7.53
N ILE A 173 9.48 6.37 7.48
CA ILE A 173 10.27 5.91 6.32
C ILE A 173 9.38 5.92 5.06
N HIS A 174 8.20 5.30 5.15
CA HIS A 174 7.25 5.25 4.05
C HIS A 174 6.79 6.66 3.61
N GLY A 175 6.49 7.54 4.57
CA GLY A 175 6.06 8.90 4.28
C GLY A 175 7.09 9.72 3.50
N TYR A 176 8.36 9.68 3.91
CA TYR A 176 9.43 10.35 3.16
C TYR A 176 9.72 9.66 1.82
N ALA A 177 9.70 8.33 1.78
CA ALA A 177 9.90 7.54 0.57
C ALA A 177 8.87 7.88 -0.53
N MET A 178 7.58 8.00 -0.18
CA MET A 178 6.53 8.35 -1.15
C MET A 178 6.66 9.78 -1.71
N ARG A 179 7.28 10.69 -0.96
CA ARG A 179 7.55 12.07 -1.41
C ARG A 179 8.86 12.22 -2.19
N GLY A 180 9.65 11.15 -2.30
CA GLY A 180 10.98 11.21 -2.91
C GLY A 180 12.00 11.96 -2.06
N GLU A 181 11.70 12.25 -0.79
CA GLU A 181 12.61 12.88 0.18
C GLU A 181 13.57 11.82 0.74
N VAL A 182 14.32 11.16 -0.15
CA VAL A 182 15.10 9.94 0.18
C VAL A 182 16.19 10.18 1.22
N GLY A 183 16.73 11.40 1.30
CA GLY A 183 17.70 11.75 2.35
C GLY A 183 17.11 11.68 3.76
N LEU A 184 15.91 12.23 3.95
CA LEU A 184 15.19 12.16 5.23
C LEU A 184 14.68 10.74 5.49
N ALA A 185 14.23 10.03 4.46
CA ALA A 185 13.88 8.62 4.60
C ALA A 185 15.07 7.79 5.12
N ARG A 186 16.28 8.05 4.60
CA ARG A 186 17.51 7.39 5.05
C ARG A 186 17.89 7.75 6.49
N GLU A 187 17.77 9.03 6.87
CA GLU A 187 17.98 9.47 8.27
C GLU A 187 17.09 8.68 9.23
N ILE A 188 15.79 8.57 8.94
CA ILE A 188 14.86 7.80 9.77
C ILE A 188 15.20 6.30 9.75
N PHE A 189 15.53 5.75 8.58
CA PHE A 189 15.92 4.33 8.45
C PHE A 189 17.18 4.01 9.26
N ASP A 190 18.16 4.91 9.32
CA ASP A 190 19.39 4.73 10.10
C ASP A 190 19.18 4.84 11.61
N GLY A 191 18.12 5.54 12.04
CA GLY A 191 17.80 5.77 13.44
C GLY A 191 17.24 4.57 14.21
N THR A 192 16.93 3.45 13.55
CA THR A 192 16.44 2.21 14.20
C THR A 192 17.35 1.02 13.87
N GLU A 193 17.74 0.23 14.86
CA GLU A 193 18.48 -1.02 14.63
C GLU A 193 17.55 -2.15 14.18
N ASP A 194 16.33 -2.19 14.73
CA ASP A 194 15.29 -3.12 14.37
C ASP A 194 14.63 -2.67 13.06
N ARG A 195 14.94 -3.37 11.97
CA ARG A 195 14.39 -3.14 10.63
C ARG A 195 13.82 -4.44 10.09
N ASP A 196 12.57 -4.39 9.65
CA ASP A 196 11.91 -5.53 9.02
C ASP A 196 11.92 -5.41 7.50
N ALA A 197 11.44 -6.46 6.82
CA ALA A 197 11.33 -6.46 5.37
C ALA A 197 10.65 -5.19 4.84
N PHE A 198 9.62 -4.66 5.52
CA PHE A 198 8.94 -3.43 5.09
C PHE A 198 9.84 -2.19 5.14
N SER A 199 10.66 -2.01 6.20
CA SER A 199 11.63 -0.92 6.28
C SER A 199 12.57 -0.94 5.06
N TRP A 200 13.13 -2.10 4.75
CA TRP A 200 14.04 -2.31 3.62
C TRP A 200 13.36 -2.12 2.27
N SER A 201 12.19 -2.74 2.06
CA SER A 201 11.39 -2.62 0.84
C SER A 201 11.07 -1.16 0.53
N SER A 202 10.68 -0.39 1.55
CA SER A 202 10.32 1.03 1.39
C SER A 202 11.51 1.86 0.95
N MET A 203 12.69 1.65 1.56
CA MET A 203 13.90 2.39 1.20
C MET A 203 14.48 2.00 -0.16
N ILE A 204 14.58 0.70 -0.47
CA ILE A 204 15.08 0.23 -1.78
C ILE A 204 14.19 0.77 -2.91
N SER A 205 12.86 0.69 -2.73
CA SER A 205 11.90 1.24 -3.68
C SER A 205 12.03 2.76 -3.85
N ALA A 206 12.30 3.49 -2.76
CA ALA A 206 12.50 4.94 -2.80
C ALA A 206 13.75 5.30 -3.61
N TYR A 207 14.89 4.63 -3.36
CA TYR A 207 16.12 4.83 -4.10
C TYR A 207 15.94 4.54 -5.60
N ALA A 208 15.32 3.40 -5.94
CA ALA A 208 15.06 3.03 -7.33
C ALA A 208 14.21 4.09 -8.06
N LYS A 209 13.11 4.55 -7.43
CA LYS A 209 12.25 5.59 -8.02
C LYS A 209 12.93 6.95 -8.18
N SER A 210 13.86 7.28 -7.28
CA SER A 210 14.64 8.51 -7.34
C SER A 210 15.88 8.43 -8.25
N ARG A 211 16.00 7.39 -9.09
CA ARG A 211 17.15 7.14 -9.98
C ARG A 211 18.49 7.05 -9.24
N ARG A 212 18.45 6.63 -7.98
CA ARG A 212 19.61 6.39 -7.11
C ARG A 212 19.88 4.89 -7.06
N SER A 213 20.06 4.31 -8.25
CA SER A 213 20.11 2.86 -8.45
C SER A 213 21.31 2.22 -7.76
N LYS A 214 22.42 2.95 -7.59
CA LYS A 214 23.61 2.45 -6.88
C LYS A 214 23.30 2.21 -5.39
N GLU A 215 22.68 3.20 -4.75
CA GLU A 215 22.26 3.11 -3.34
C GLU A 215 21.20 2.03 -3.12
N ALA A 216 20.29 1.83 -4.10
CA ALA A 216 19.33 0.73 -4.05
C ALA A 216 20.03 -0.65 -4.03
N LEU A 217 21.08 -0.83 -4.83
CA LEU A 217 21.85 -2.08 -4.88
C LEU A 217 22.77 -2.27 -3.65
N GLU A 218 23.31 -1.19 -3.09
CA GLU A 218 24.04 -1.23 -1.82
C GLU A 218 23.11 -1.69 -0.68
N LEU A 219 21.92 -1.10 -0.61
CA LEU A 219 20.94 -1.45 0.42
C LEU A 219 20.37 -2.87 0.23
N TRP A 220 20.24 -3.35 -1.01
CA TRP A 220 19.95 -4.76 -1.30
C TRP A 220 20.99 -5.71 -0.68
N ARG A 221 22.28 -5.40 -0.81
CA ARG A 221 23.36 -6.24 -0.25
C ARG A 221 23.31 -6.23 1.28
N GLU A 222 23.04 -5.09 1.89
CA GLU A 222 22.85 -4.97 3.34
C GLU A 222 21.65 -5.80 3.82
N MET A 223 20.50 -5.72 3.14
CA MET A 223 19.31 -6.52 3.43
C MET A 223 19.59 -8.02 3.37
N ARG A 224 20.36 -8.44 2.35
CA ARG A 224 20.79 -9.84 2.15
C ARG A 224 21.75 -10.30 3.24
N ALA A 225 22.70 -9.46 3.64
CA ALA A 225 23.61 -9.75 4.75
C ALA A 225 22.87 -9.89 6.08
N ALA A 226 21.79 -9.11 6.27
CA ALA A 226 20.89 -9.23 7.41
C ALA A 226 19.96 -10.47 7.34
N SER A 227 20.05 -11.29 6.28
CA SER A 227 19.20 -12.48 6.05
C SER A 227 17.70 -12.17 6.01
N ILE A 228 17.33 -10.94 5.61
CA ILE A 228 15.94 -10.54 5.49
C ILE A 228 15.40 -10.96 4.13
N ILE A 229 14.25 -11.61 4.12
CA ILE A 229 13.62 -12.12 2.91
C ILE A 229 12.94 -10.95 2.17
N PRO A 230 13.34 -10.66 0.93
CA PRO A 230 12.71 -9.61 0.13
C PRO A 230 11.34 -10.04 -0.39
N ASP A 231 10.44 -9.07 -0.49
CA ASP A 231 9.16 -9.22 -1.18
C ASP A 231 9.30 -8.99 -2.70
N CYS A 232 8.23 -9.23 -3.45
CA CYS A 232 8.21 -9.04 -4.90
C CYS A 232 8.46 -7.58 -5.31
N ILE A 233 8.00 -6.61 -4.51
CA ILE A 233 8.18 -5.18 -4.77
C ILE A 233 9.67 -4.81 -4.70
N THR A 234 10.37 -5.35 -3.70
CA THR A 234 11.81 -5.20 -3.53
C THR A 234 12.55 -5.83 -4.70
N LEU A 235 12.21 -7.06 -5.06
CA LEU A 235 12.85 -7.76 -6.18
C LEU A 235 12.71 -6.98 -7.50
N VAL A 236 11.51 -6.47 -7.81
CA VAL A 236 11.29 -5.61 -8.98
C VAL A 236 12.16 -4.36 -8.91
N SER A 237 12.19 -3.67 -7.76
CA SER A 237 12.96 -2.44 -7.57
C SER A 237 14.46 -2.65 -7.76
N VAL A 238 14.99 -3.77 -7.24
CA VAL A 238 16.41 -4.15 -7.40
C VAL A 238 16.71 -4.52 -8.86
N VAL A 239 15.84 -5.30 -9.51
CA VAL A 239 16.01 -5.65 -10.94
C VAL A 239 15.98 -4.41 -11.83
N SER A 240 15.09 -3.44 -11.56
CA SER A 240 15.09 -2.15 -12.26
C SER A 240 16.40 -1.38 -12.02
N ALA A 241 16.88 -1.33 -10.78
CA ALA A 241 18.18 -0.70 -10.48
C ALA A 241 19.36 -1.39 -11.19
N CYS A 242 19.32 -2.71 -11.35
CA CYS A 242 20.29 -3.45 -12.16
C CYS A 242 20.20 -3.08 -13.64
N SER A 243 18.99 -2.96 -14.18
CA SER A 243 18.72 -2.55 -15.56
C SER A 243 19.33 -1.16 -15.86
N ASP A 244 19.14 -0.20 -14.94
CA ASP A 244 19.65 1.17 -15.08
C ASP A 244 21.19 1.25 -15.03
N LEU A 245 21.84 0.37 -14.27
CA LEU A 245 23.29 0.37 -14.08
C LEU A 245 24.03 -0.61 -15.00
N GLY A 246 23.32 -1.42 -15.78
CA GLY A 246 23.91 -2.54 -16.52
C GLY A 246 24.52 -3.61 -15.61
N ALA A 247 24.00 -3.77 -14.38
CA ALA A 247 24.58 -4.63 -13.35
C ALA A 247 24.15 -6.11 -13.51
N LEU A 248 24.56 -6.74 -14.63
CA LEU A 248 24.16 -8.10 -15.01
C LEU A 248 24.40 -9.14 -13.89
N ALA A 249 25.56 -9.08 -13.23
CA ALA A 249 25.93 -10.04 -12.19
C ALA A 249 24.93 -10.02 -11.00
N VAL A 250 24.53 -8.82 -10.57
CA VAL A 250 23.56 -8.65 -9.47
C VAL A 250 22.16 -9.04 -9.94
N GLY A 251 21.76 -8.65 -11.15
CA GLY A 251 20.48 -9.05 -11.72
C GLY A 251 20.33 -10.58 -11.85
N ALA A 252 21.39 -11.26 -12.28
CA ALA A 252 21.43 -12.73 -12.35
C ALA A 252 21.41 -13.39 -10.95
N GLU A 253 22.04 -12.79 -9.95
CA GLU A 253 21.93 -13.24 -8.55
C GLU A 253 20.47 -13.17 -8.06
N VAL A 254 19.78 -12.05 -8.34
CA VAL A 254 18.37 -11.87 -7.98
C VAL A 254 17.48 -12.89 -8.68
N HIS A 255 17.69 -13.11 -9.98
CA HIS A 255 16.93 -14.12 -10.72
C HIS A 255 17.14 -15.54 -10.15
N ARG A 256 18.39 -15.91 -9.84
CA ARG A 256 18.69 -17.19 -9.20
C ARG A 256 18.05 -17.31 -7.81
N PHE A 257 17.99 -16.22 -7.06
CA PHE A 257 17.28 -16.17 -5.77
C PHE A 257 15.79 -16.46 -5.95
N VAL A 258 15.14 -15.86 -6.95
CA VAL A 258 13.73 -16.11 -7.28
C VAL A 258 13.48 -17.60 -7.56
N GLU A 259 14.33 -18.20 -8.39
CA GLU A 259 14.22 -19.63 -8.74
C GLU A 259 14.47 -20.55 -7.54
N SER A 260 15.53 -20.28 -6.76
CA SER A 260 15.91 -21.11 -5.61
C SER A 260 14.85 -21.11 -4.51
N ASN A 261 14.12 -20.01 -4.36
CA ASN A 261 13.04 -19.87 -3.38
C ASN A 261 11.66 -20.23 -3.97
N ARG A 262 11.61 -20.69 -5.23
CA ARG A 262 10.36 -21.04 -5.94
C ARG A 262 9.34 -19.89 -5.92
N ILE A 263 9.83 -18.66 -6.01
CA ILE A 263 8.97 -17.48 -6.12
C ILE A 263 8.40 -17.47 -7.54
N GLU A 264 7.07 -17.44 -7.64
CA GLU A 264 6.40 -17.39 -8.93
C GLU A 264 6.68 -16.04 -9.63
N LEU A 265 7.04 -16.12 -10.91
CA LEU A 265 7.23 -14.94 -11.74
C LEU A 265 5.87 -14.38 -12.14
N ASP A 266 5.41 -13.36 -11.40
CA ASP A 266 4.27 -12.56 -11.85
C ASP A 266 4.64 -11.70 -13.08
N LEU A 267 3.62 -11.15 -13.75
CA LEU A 267 3.82 -10.30 -14.94
C LEU A 267 4.79 -9.15 -14.69
N LYS A 268 4.84 -8.59 -13.48
CA LYS A 268 5.69 -7.44 -13.17
C LYS A 268 7.15 -7.85 -13.05
N LEU A 269 7.44 -8.86 -12.24
CA LEU A 269 8.79 -9.36 -12.02
C LEU A 269 9.37 -10.01 -13.27
N GLY A 270 8.57 -10.80 -13.99
CA GLY A 270 8.98 -11.40 -15.27
C GLY A 270 9.35 -10.34 -16.32
N THR A 271 8.47 -9.35 -16.51
CA THR A 271 8.75 -8.22 -17.44
C THR A 271 9.97 -7.42 -17.02
N ALA A 272 10.17 -7.18 -15.72
CA ALA A 272 11.34 -6.47 -15.20
C ALA A 272 12.65 -7.25 -15.46
N LEU A 273 12.64 -8.58 -15.29
CA LEU A 273 13.79 -9.43 -15.58
C LEU A 273 14.15 -9.43 -17.08
N ILE A 274 13.14 -9.50 -17.96
CA ILE A 274 13.35 -9.41 -19.42
C ILE A 274 14.01 -8.07 -19.78
N ASP A 275 13.47 -6.96 -19.29
CA ASP A 275 14.02 -5.62 -19.52
C ASP A 275 15.46 -5.52 -19.00
N MET A 276 15.72 -6.01 -17.77
CA MET A 276 17.04 -5.98 -17.16
C MET A 276 18.06 -6.77 -17.97
N TYR A 277 17.78 -8.03 -18.33
CA TYR A 277 18.70 -8.84 -19.12
C TYR A 277 18.97 -8.23 -20.50
N ALA A 278 17.92 -7.76 -21.18
CA ALA A 278 18.06 -7.10 -22.47
C ALA A 278 18.93 -5.84 -22.39
N LYS A 279 18.70 -4.95 -21.41
CA LYS A 279 19.53 -3.73 -21.24
C LYS A 279 20.94 -4.03 -20.75
N CYS A 280 21.15 -5.12 -20.02
CA CYS A 280 22.45 -5.56 -19.57
C CYS A 280 23.26 -6.32 -20.64
N GLY A 281 22.72 -6.49 -21.85
CA GLY A 281 23.44 -7.11 -22.95
C GLY A 281 23.27 -8.63 -23.08
N ASP A 282 22.41 -9.27 -22.27
CA ASP A 282 22.17 -10.72 -22.30
C ASP A 282 20.76 -11.04 -22.83
N ILE A 283 20.59 -10.91 -24.15
CA ILE A 283 19.29 -11.12 -24.81
C ILE A 283 18.83 -12.58 -24.74
N GLU A 284 19.75 -13.53 -24.67
CA GLU A 284 19.44 -14.96 -24.56
C GLU A 284 18.75 -15.28 -23.23
N SER A 285 19.25 -14.73 -22.11
CA SER A 285 18.57 -14.86 -20.82
C SER A 285 17.22 -14.14 -20.80
N ALA A 286 17.11 -12.98 -21.44
CA ALA A 286 15.83 -12.30 -21.59
C ALA A 286 14.79 -13.18 -22.31
N GLN A 287 15.18 -13.80 -23.43
CA GLN A 287 14.34 -14.72 -24.20
C GLN A 287 13.94 -15.95 -23.37
N ARG A 288 14.87 -16.55 -22.62
CA ARG A 288 14.57 -17.68 -21.72
C ARG A 288 13.55 -17.33 -20.64
N VAL A 289 13.63 -16.13 -20.05
CA VAL A 289 12.62 -15.66 -19.09
C VAL A 289 11.27 -15.51 -19.79
N PHE A 290 11.25 -14.84 -20.95
CA PHE A 290 10.05 -14.65 -21.74
C PHE A 290 9.36 -15.98 -22.06
N ASP A 291 10.09 -16.97 -22.58
CA ASP A 291 9.51 -18.27 -22.97
C ASP A 291 8.92 -19.05 -21.79
N ARG A 292 9.49 -18.91 -20.59
CA ARG A 292 9.03 -19.59 -19.37
C ARG A 292 7.82 -18.94 -18.70
N MET A 293 7.49 -17.69 -19.03
CA MET A 293 6.32 -17.01 -18.45
C MET A 293 5.00 -17.61 -18.98
N PRO A 294 4.10 -18.13 -18.11
CA PRO A 294 2.85 -18.74 -18.55
C PRO A 294 1.86 -17.70 -19.10
N GLU A 295 1.84 -16.51 -18.49
CA GLU A 295 1.04 -15.38 -18.93
C GLU A 295 1.96 -14.27 -19.43
N LYS A 296 1.54 -13.58 -20.49
CA LYS A 296 2.27 -12.45 -21.09
C LYS A 296 1.27 -11.37 -21.45
N ASP A 297 1.55 -10.13 -21.04
CA ASP A 297 0.74 -8.99 -21.42
C ASP A 297 1.43 -8.14 -22.50
N VAL A 298 0.75 -7.09 -22.96
CA VAL A 298 1.28 -6.17 -23.98
C VAL A 298 2.66 -5.61 -23.57
N GLN A 299 2.89 -5.38 -22.26
CA GLN A 299 4.15 -4.88 -21.75
C GLN A 299 5.25 -5.93 -21.86
N THR A 300 4.99 -7.18 -21.46
CA THR A 300 5.94 -8.30 -21.60
C THR A 300 6.39 -8.49 -23.05
N TRP A 301 5.44 -8.51 -24.00
CA TRP A 301 5.74 -8.61 -25.43
C TRP A 301 6.56 -7.41 -25.94
N SER A 302 6.17 -6.19 -25.57
CA SER A 302 6.86 -4.97 -26.01
C SER A 302 8.30 -4.93 -25.50
N SER A 303 8.55 -5.33 -24.24
CA SER A 303 9.90 -5.39 -23.67
C SER A 303 10.81 -6.34 -24.45
N MET A 304 10.32 -7.53 -24.81
CA MET A 304 11.13 -8.49 -25.59
C MET A 304 11.36 -8.01 -27.03
N ILE A 305 10.35 -7.45 -27.70
CA ILE A 305 10.46 -6.89 -29.06
C ILE A 305 11.51 -5.77 -29.10
N ILE A 306 11.47 -4.85 -28.14
CA ILE A 306 12.46 -3.77 -28.04
C ILE A 306 13.85 -4.34 -27.73
N GLY A 307 13.94 -5.32 -26.83
CA GLY A 307 15.19 -6.02 -26.52
C GLY A 307 15.84 -6.60 -27.77
N LEU A 308 15.12 -7.40 -28.54
CA LEU A 308 15.61 -7.99 -29.80
C LEU A 308 16.04 -6.91 -30.79
N ALA A 309 15.21 -5.87 -30.96
CA ALA A 309 15.50 -4.78 -31.87
C ALA A 309 16.81 -4.05 -31.52
N ASN A 310 17.01 -3.69 -30.25
CA ASN A 310 18.22 -2.99 -29.79
C ASN A 310 19.49 -3.84 -29.88
N HIS A 311 19.35 -5.17 -29.92
CA HIS A 311 20.44 -6.11 -30.11
C HIS A 311 20.74 -6.41 -31.59
N GLY A 312 20.08 -5.71 -32.52
CA GLY A 312 20.26 -5.92 -33.96
C GLY A 312 19.52 -7.14 -34.51
N LEU A 313 18.75 -7.85 -33.68
CA LEU A 313 17.95 -9.03 -34.06
C LEU A 313 16.60 -8.60 -34.67
N GLY A 314 16.66 -7.72 -35.68
CA GLY A 314 15.48 -7.06 -36.23
C GLY A 314 14.46 -8.03 -36.85
N HIS A 315 14.92 -9.09 -37.52
CA HIS A 315 14.02 -10.12 -38.06
C HIS A 315 13.27 -10.88 -36.95
N GLU A 316 13.96 -11.22 -35.85
CA GLU A 316 13.34 -11.91 -34.70
C GLU A 316 12.34 -10.99 -34.00
N SER A 317 12.68 -9.70 -33.85
CA SER A 317 11.76 -8.67 -33.34
C SER A 317 10.46 -8.59 -34.16
N LEU A 318 10.54 -8.52 -35.49
CA LEU A 318 9.37 -8.46 -36.38
C LEU A 318 8.56 -9.77 -36.39
N SER A 319 9.23 -10.91 -36.28
CA SER A 319 8.59 -12.22 -36.12
C SER A 319 7.80 -12.27 -34.80
N LEU A 320 8.41 -11.81 -33.70
CA LEU A 320 7.77 -11.78 -32.39
C LEU A 320 6.58 -10.79 -32.36
N PHE A 321 6.68 -9.65 -33.03
CA PHE A 321 5.58 -8.72 -33.23
C PHE A 321 4.41 -9.35 -34.01
N SER A 322 4.70 -10.10 -35.08
CA SER A 322 3.68 -10.80 -35.85
C SER A 322 2.98 -11.86 -34.99
N LYS A 323 3.74 -12.59 -34.17
CA LYS A 323 3.21 -13.55 -33.20
C LYS A 323 2.29 -12.89 -32.18
N MET A 324 2.69 -11.75 -31.60
CA MET A 324 1.87 -10.96 -30.68
C MET A 324 0.49 -10.62 -31.29
N ILE A 325 0.45 -10.17 -32.55
CA ILE A 325 -0.81 -9.86 -33.24
C ILE A 325 -1.65 -11.12 -33.45
N SER A 326 -1.02 -12.22 -33.85
CA SER A 326 -1.72 -13.49 -34.09
C SER A 326 -2.37 -14.07 -32.83
N GLU A 327 -1.80 -13.79 -31.65
CA GLU A 327 -2.37 -14.14 -30.35
C GLU A 327 -3.47 -13.16 -29.88
N GLY A 328 -3.88 -12.20 -30.72
CA GLY A 328 -4.95 -11.25 -30.44
C GLY A 328 -4.55 -10.09 -29.54
N MET A 329 -3.26 -9.92 -29.26
CA MET A 329 -2.76 -8.82 -28.43
C MET A 329 -2.67 -7.54 -29.26
N LYS A 330 -3.21 -6.44 -28.73
CA LYS A 330 -3.17 -5.13 -29.40
C LYS A 330 -1.86 -4.42 -29.10
N PRO A 331 -1.00 -4.15 -30.11
CA PRO A 331 0.21 -3.36 -29.91
C PRO A 331 -0.09 -1.96 -29.40
N ASN A 332 0.84 -1.41 -28.61
CA ASN A 332 0.77 -0.03 -28.12
C ASN A 332 1.92 0.81 -28.71
N GLY A 333 1.99 2.09 -28.35
CA GLY A 333 3.04 2.99 -28.86
C GLY A 333 4.46 2.49 -28.56
N VAL A 334 4.68 1.84 -27.41
CA VAL A 334 5.98 1.27 -27.03
C VAL A 334 6.34 0.10 -27.95
N THR A 335 5.39 -0.77 -28.28
CA THR A 335 5.60 -1.85 -29.24
C THR A 335 6.06 -1.32 -30.61
N PHE A 336 5.40 -0.26 -31.11
CA PHE A 336 5.74 0.33 -32.41
C PHE A 336 7.13 0.96 -32.43
N VAL A 337 7.60 1.53 -31.31
CA VAL A 337 9.00 2.00 -31.20
C VAL A 337 9.97 0.84 -31.44
N GLY A 338 9.74 -0.31 -30.80
CA GLY A 338 10.58 -1.51 -31.01
C GLY A 338 10.58 -2.00 -32.46
N VAL A 339 9.41 -2.00 -33.11
CA VAL A 339 9.27 -2.36 -34.53
C VAL A 339 10.03 -1.39 -35.45
N LEU A 340 9.94 -0.08 -35.19
CA LEU A 340 10.67 0.91 -35.97
C LEU A 340 12.18 0.74 -35.84
N ILE A 341 12.68 0.50 -34.62
CA ILE A 341 14.10 0.20 -34.37
C ILE A 341 14.50 -1.06 -35.16
N ALA A 342 13.70 -2.13 -35.10
CA ALA A 342 13.97 -3.35 -35.86
C ALA A 342 14.04 -3.11 -37.37
N CYS A 343 13.15 -2.29 -37.94
CA CYS A 343 13.17 -1.94 -39.36
C CYS A 343 14.45 -1.19 -39.76
N THR A 344 15.02 -0.35 -38.89
CA THR A 344 16.31 0.31 -39.15
C THR A 344 17.45 -0.71 -39.24
N HIS A 345 17.44 -1.75 -38.39
CA HIS A 345 18.46 -2.79 -38.40
C HIS A 345 18.33 -3.79 -39.56
N VAL A 346 17.12 -4.03 -40.06
CA VAL A 346 16.86 -4.90 -41.22
C VAL A 346 17.15 -4.20 -42.56
N GLY A 347 17.46 -2.90 -42.54
CA GLY A 347 17.75 -2.14 -43.77
C GLY A 347 16.50 -1.79 -44.60
N LEU A 348 15.33 -1.75 -43.96
CA LEU A 348 14.08 -1.25 -44.59
C LEU A 348 13.98 0.29 -44.55
N GLY A 349 14.99 0.96 -43.99
CA GLY A 349 15.16 2.41 -44.06
C GLY A 349 15.76 2.85 -45.40
N ILE A 350 14.89 3.22 -46.34
CA ILE A 350 15.15 4.04 -47.54
C ILE A 350 16.41 3.64 -48.34
N ARG A 351 16.26 2.68 -49.26
CA ARG A 351 17.06 2.70 -50.49
C ARG A 351 16.57 3.88 -51.33
N PHE A 352 17.34 4.95 -51.41
CA PHE A 352 17.23 5.88 -52.53
C PHE A 352 17.89 5.19 -53.72
N ASP A 353 17.10 4.49 -54.53
CA ASP A 353 17.52 4.08 -55.86
C ASP A 353 17.57 5.36 -56.71
N GLY A 354 18.78 5.83 -57.00
CA GLY A 354 19.07 6.96 -57.88
C GLY A 354 19.43 6.53 -59.29
#